data_AF-A0A1S6HEK1-F1
#
_entry.id   AF-A0A1S6HEK1-F1
#
_cell.length_a   1.000
_cell.length_b   1.000
_cell.length_c   1.000
_cell.angle_alpha   90.00
_cell.angle_beta   90.00
_cell.angle_gamma   90.00
#
_symmetry.space_group_name_H-M   'P 1'
#
loop_
_entity.id
_entity.type
_entity.pdbx_description
1 polymer ?
#
loop_
_entity_poly.entity_id
_entity_poly.type
_entity_poly.pdbx_seq_one_letter_code
_entity_poly.pdbx_strand_id
1 'polypeptide(L)' 'MKITKKSLIEEIAQDPKKAEILIDAGLHCIGCMASHFENIGQGLKVHGFSDKEIKDIIDELNKV' A
#
# COMPACT_ATOMS: atom_id res chain seq x y z
N MET A 1 8.87 10.14 -1.75
CA MET A 1 7.68 10.63 -0.99
C MET A 1 7.70 9.97 0.38
N LYS A 2 7.34 10.69 1.46
CA LYS A 2 7.11 10.03 2.76
C LYS A 2 5.73 9.39 2.76
N ILE A 3 5.67 8.07 2.83
CA ILE A 3 4.42 7.29 2.81
C ILE A 3 3.83 7.26 4.21
N THR A 4 2.51 7.44 4.30
CA THR A 4 1.73 7.32 5.54
C THR A 4 0.53 6.42 5.31
N LYS A 5 -0.17 6.02 6.39
CA LYS A 5 -1.41 5.24 6.28
C LYS A 5 -2.48 5.88 5.39
N LYS A 6 -2.42 7.20 5.17
CA LYS A 6 -3.37 7.96 4.34
C LYS A 6 -2.91 8.18 2.90
N SER A 7 -1.70 7.75 2.54
CA SER A 7 -1.22 7.84 1.16
C SER A 7 -2.04 6.94 0.24
N LEU A 8 -2.36 7.43 -0.96
CA LEU A 8 -3.15 6.68 -1.91
C LEU A 8 -2.34 5.52 -2.49
N ILE A 9 -2.99 4.38 -2.70
CA ILE A 9 -2.34 3.18 -3.25
C ILE A 9 -1.80 3.47 -4.65
N GLU A 10 -2.56 4.20 -5.49
CA GLU A 10 -2.13 4.57 -6.84
C GLU A 10 -0.82 5.38 -6.88
N GLU A 11 -0.63 6.30 -5.92
CA GLU A 11 0.54 7.18 -5.86
C GLU A 11 1.79 6.39 -5.47
N ILE A 12 1.62 5.41 -4.59
CA ILE A 12 2.69 4.51 -4.15
C ILE A 12 3.07 3.57 -5.31
N ALA A 13 2.09 3.04 -6.03
CA ALA A 13 2.28 2.08 -7.11
C ALA A 13 2.92 2.67 -8.39
N GLN A 14 3.05 4.00 -8.50
CA GLN A 14 3.82 4.64 -9.59
C GLN A 14 5.31 4.25 -9.57
N ASP A 15 5.84 3.86 -8.41
CA ASP A 15 7.19 3.32 -8.28
C ASP A 15 7.14 1.78 -8.40
N PRO A 16 7.75 1.18 -9.44
CA PRO A 16 7.70 -0.26 -9.67
C PRO A 16 8.18 -1.10 -8.49
N LYS A 17 9.18 -0.63 -7.73
CA LYS A 17 9.69 -1.37 -6.57
C LYS A 17 8.69 -1.37 -5.41
N LYS A 18 7.98 -0.25 -5.24
CA LYS A 18 6.92 -0.14 -4.23
C LYS A 18 5.69 -0.93 -4.64
N ALA A 19 5.37 -0.96 -5.94
CA ALA A 19 4.30 -1.80 -6.48
C ALA A 19 4.54 -3.29 -6.19
N GLU A 20 5.78 -3.78 -6.33
CA GLU A 20 6.14 -5.16 -5.99
C GLU A 20 5.87 -5.47 -4.51
N ILE A 21 6.28 -4.59 -3.58
CA ILE A 21 5.99 -4.72 -2.15
C ILE A 21 4.47 -4.77 -1.87
N LEU A 22 3.67 -3.93 -2.55
CA LEU A 22 2.21 -3.93 -2.39
C LEU A 22 1.57 -5.23 -2.89
N ILE A 23 2.06 -5.77 -4.02
CA ILE A 23 1.59 -7.03 -4.58
C ILE A 23 1.92 -8.18 -3.63
N ASP A 24 3.14 -8.24 -3.10
CA ASP A 24 3.56 -9.25 -2.11
C ASP A 24 2.76 -9.14 -0.80
N ALA A 25 2.36 -7.92 -0.42
CA ALA A 25 1.43 -7.66 0.68
C ALA A 25 -0.05 -7.98 0.35
N GLY A 26 -0.34 -8.57 -0.81
CA GLY A 26 -1.68 -9.03 -1.17
C GLY A 26 -2.54 -8.03 -1.93
N LEU A 27 -2.06 -6.81 -2.21
CA LEU A 27 -2.78 -5.79 -2.98
C LEU A 27 -2.63 -6.01 -4.50
N HIS A 28 -2.96 -7.20 -4.98
CA HIS A 28 -2.88 -7.54 -6.42
C HIS A 28 -3.80 -6.66 -7.29
N CYS A 29 -4.81 -6.04 -6.68
CA CYS A 29 -5.76 -5.15 -7.32
C CYS A 29 -5.27 -3.70 -7.47
N ILE A 30 -3.97 -3.40 -7.32
CA ILE A 30 -3.43 -2.02 -7.45
C ILE A 30 -3.76 -1.33 -8.79
N GLY A 31 -4.12 -2.07 -9.84
CA GLY A 31 -4.58 -1.52 -11.13
C GLY A 31 -6.10 -1.41 -11.29
N CYS A 32 -6.89 -1.76 -10.27
CA CYS A 32 -8.34 -1.65 -10.29
C CYS A 32 -8.79 -0.21 -10.00
N MET A 33 -9.98 0.18 -10.47
CA MET A 33 -10.53 1.53 -10.24
C MET A 33 -10.60 1.94 -8.76
N ALA A 34 -10.67 0.96 -7.84
CA ALA A 34 -10.68 1.20 -6.41
C ALA A 34 -9.36 1.82 -5.89
N SER A 35 -8.20 1.51 -6.48
CA SER A 35 -6.90 1.97 -5.99
C SER A 35 -6.68 3.48 -6.15
N HIS A 36 -7.43 4.13 -7.06
CA HIS A 36 -7.47 5.57 -7.24
C HIS A 36 -8.14 6.32 -6.07
N PHE A 37 -8.93 5.63 -5.25
CA PHE A 37 -9.69 6.25 -4.16
C PHE A 37 -9.38 5.66 -2.79
N GLU A 38 -8.56 4.61 -2.74
CA GLU A 38 -8.23 3.88 -1.52
C GLU A 38 -6.83 4.27 -1.01
N ASN A 39 -6.73 4.59 0.28
CA ASN A 39 -5.41 4.69 0.93
C ASN A 39 -4.92 3.33 1.41
N ILE A 40 -3.60 3.21 1.50
CA ILE A 40 -2.94 1.95 1.86
C ILE A 40 -3.42 1.37 3.20
N GLY A 41 -3.75 2.23 4.17
CA GLY A 41 -4.26 1.77 5.46
C GLY A 41 -5.63 1.10 5.35
N GLN A 42 -6.53 1.64 4.52
CA GLN A 42 -7.85 1.06 4.26
C GLN A 42 -7.74 -0.24 3.46
N GLY A 43 -6.98 -0.24 2.36
CA GLY A 43 -6.82 -1.41 1.51
C GLY A 43 -6.24 -2.60 2.28
N LEU A 44 -5.16 -2.40 3.02
CA LEU A 44 -4.59 -3.47 3.84
C LEU A 44 -5.54 -3.92 4.96
N LYS A 45 -6.33 -3.03 5.58
CA LYS A 45 -7.32 -3.46 6.59
C LYS A 45 -8.43 -4.33 6.00
N VAL A 46 -8.92 -4.04 4.80
CA VAL A 46 -9.94 -4.87 4.12
C VAL A 46 -9.38 -6.27 3.82
N HIS A 47 -8.07 -6.36 3.59
CA HIS A 47 -7.37 -7.62 3.38
C HIS A 47 -6.92 -8.32 4.69
N GLY A 48 -7.36 -7.84 5.85
CA GLY A 48 -7.18 -8.53 7.14
C GLY A 48 -5.89 -8.20 7.89
N PHE A 49 -5.12 -7.21 7.45
CA PHE A 49 -3.88 -6.81 8.12
C PHE A 49 -4.15 -6.06 9.43
N SER A 50 -3.37 -6.39 10.46
CA SER A 50 -3.36 -5.67 11.73
C SER A 50 -2.69 -4.30 11.60
N ASP A 51 -2.97 -3.41 12.56
CA ASP A 51 -2.35 -2.08 12.59
C ASP A 51 -0.82 -2.10 12.71
N LYS A 52 -0.27 -3.19 13.26
CA LYS A 52 1.18 -3.44 13.34
C LYS A 52 1.74 -3.84 11.99
N GLU A 53 1.14 -4.81 11.31
CA GLU A 53 1.61 -5.26 9.99
C GLU A 53 1.53 -4.13 8.96
N ILE A 54 0.48 -3.32 8.99
CA ILE A 54 0.36 -2.12 8.14
C ILE A 54 1.52 -1.15 8.40
N LYS A 55 1.91 -0.98 9.67
CA LYS A 55 3.04 -0.12 10.01
C LYS A 55 4.34 -0.69 9.46
N ASP A 56 4.57 -2.00 9.63
CA ASP A 56 5.77 -2.68 9.17
C ASP A 56 5.92 -2.56 7.63
N ILE A 57 4.82 -2.71 6.86
CA ILE A 57 4.78 -2.51 5.40
C ILE A 57 5.09 -1.05 5.03
N ILE A 58 4.50 -0.07 5.73
CA ILE A 58 4.78 1.36 5.47
C ILE A 58 6.24 1.70 5.76
N ASP A 59 6.83 1.13 6.81
CA ASP A 59 8.23 1.31 7.13
C ASP A 59 9.14 0.69 6.06
N GLU A 60 8.75 -0.43 5.45
CA GLU A 60 9.43 -1.03 4.29
C GLU A 60 9.34 -0.15 3.05
N LEU A 61 8.13 0.31 2.70
CA LEU A 61 7.89 1.20 1.56
C LEU A 61 8.68 2.52 1.65
N ASN A 62 8.94 3.02 2.85
CA ASN A 62 9.74 4.23 3.07
C ASN A 62 11.26 4.01 2.98
N LYS A 63 11.74 2.77 2.97
CA LYS A 63 13.18 2.44 2.82
C LYS A 63 13.62 2.35 1.35
N VAL A 64 12.65 2.32 0.43
CA VAL A 64 12.85 2.21 -1.02
C VAL A 64 12.65 3.56 -1.70
#